data_AF-B9T1R4-F1
#
_entry.id   AF-B9T1R4-F1
#
_cell.length_a   1.000
_cell.length_b   1.000
_cell.length_c   1.000
_cell.angle_alpha   90.00
_cell.angle_beta   90.00
_cell.angle_gamma   90.00
#
_symmetry.space_group_name_H-M   'P 1'
#
loop_
_entity.id
_entity.type
_entity.pdbx_description
1 polymer ?
#
loop_
_entity_poly.entity_id
_entity_poly.type
_entity_poly.pdbx_seq_one_letter_code
_entity_poly.pdbx_strand_id
1 'polypeptide(L)'
;MENIGHGWRLFNKRVLKKSPCSVVIFVDRGFGNGARTPGPNSPVVERVCVMFFGGPNDCETLELGGRMAEHLAIKVTVVRFV
;
A
#
# COMPACT_ATOMS: atom_id res chain seq x y z
N MET A 1 -22.57 -11.14 -10.98
CA MET A 1 -21.12 -10.99 -10.79
C MET A 1 -20.68 -12.00 -9.76
N GLU A 2 -19.96 -13.03 -10.16
CA GLU A 2 -19.43 -14.03 -9.24
C GLU A 2 -18.40 -13.37 -8.30
N ASN A 3 -18.44 -13.73 -7.02
CA ASN A 3 -17.54 -13.19 -6.01
C ASN A 3 -16.17 -13.89 -6.11
N ILE A 4 -15.34 -13.43 -7.05
CA ILE A 4 -13.97 -13.94 -7.29
C ILE A 4 -13.05 -13.68 -6.06
N GLY A 5 -13.50 -12.91 -5.07
CA GLY A 5 -12.74 -12.59 -3.85
C GLY A 5 -12.25 -13.82 -3.09
N HIS A 6 -13.02 -14.92 -3.09
CA HIS A 6 -12.59 -16.17 -2.48
C HIS A 6 -11.39 -16.82 -3.20
N GLY A 7 -11.36 -16.78 -4.53
CA GLY A 7 -10.27 -17.29 -5.34
C GLY A 7 -8.97 -16.51 -5.13
N TRP A 8 -9.06 -15.18 -5.17
CA TRP A 8 -7.92 -14.30 -4.91
C TRP A 8 -7.37 -14.43 -3.50
N ARG A 9 -8.24 -14.60 -2.50
CA ARG A 9 -7.80 -14.84 -1.12
C ARG A 9 -6.99 -16.12 -1.00
N LEU A 10 -7.42 -17.20 -1.67
CA LEU A 10 -6.71 -18.47 -1.62
C LEU A 10 -5.36 -18.38 -2.36
N PHE A 11 -5.33 -17.71 -3.51
CA PHE A 11 -4.11 -17.47 -4.26
C PHE A 11 -3.08 -16.67 -3.45
N ASN A 12 -3.47 -15.51 -2.91
CA ASN A 12 -2.59 -14.66 -2.11
C ASN A 12 -2.04 -15.41 -0.89
N LYS A 13 -2.86 -16.21 -0.21
CA LYS A 13 -2.40 -17.07 0.90
C LYS A 13 -1.36 -18.09 0.46
N ARG A 14 -1.52 -18.70 -0.71
CA ARG A 14 -0.56 -19.69 -1.23
C ARG A 14 0.77 -19.03 -1.59
N VAL A 15 0.73 -17.86 -2.25
CA VAL A 15 1.93 -17.10 -2.60
C VAL A 15 2.68 -16.68 -1.34
N LEU A 16 1.99 -16.06 -0.38
CA LEU A 16 2.60 -15.67 0.91
C LEU A 16 3.24 -16.85 1.66
N LYS A 17 2.65 -18.05 1.58
CA LYS A 17 3.15 -19.22 2.31
C LYS A 17 4.33 -19.91 1.62
N LYS A 18 4.41 -19.85 0.29
CA LYS A 18 5.36 -20.67 -0.49
C LYS A 18 6.46 -19.88 -1.20
N SER A 19 6.38 -18.55 -1.22
CA SER A 19 7.37 -17.74 -1.92
C SER A 19 8.76 -17.88 -1.27
N PRO A 20 9.82 -18.11 -2.06
CA PRO A 20 11.21 -18.10 -1.56
C PRO A 20 11.76 -16.67 -1.37
N CYS A 21 10.96 -15.65 -1.67
CA CYS A 21 11.33 -14.24 -1.58
C CYS A 21 10.21 -13.39 -0.96
N SER A 22 10.52 -12.14 -0.63
CA SER A 22 9.57 -11.16 -0.09
C SER A 22 8.43 -10.87 -1.07
N VAL A 23 7.20 -10.84 -0.56
CA VAL A 23 5.98 -10.63 -1.36
C VAL A 23 5.21 -9.44 -0.79
N VAL A 24 4.81 -8.52 -1.67
CA VAL A 24 3.92 -7.41 -1.35
C VAL A 24 2.52 -7.69 -1.90
N ILE A 25 1.49 -7.46 -1.10
CA ILE A 25 0.10 -7.49 -1.57
C ILE A 25 -0.35 -6.06 -1.82
N PHE A 26 -0.62 -5.76 -3.09
CA PHE A 26 -1.27 -4.51 -3.48
C PHE A 26 -2.78 -4.67 -3.43
N VAL A 27 -3.46 -3.83 -2.65
CA VAL A 27 -4.92 -3.78 -2.59
C VAL A 27 -5.38 -2.46 -3.17
N ASP A 28 -5.80 -2.50 -4.43
CA ASP A 28 -6.45 -1.37 -5.07
C ASP A 28 -7.88 -1.23 -4.55
N ARG A 29 -8.22 -0.05 -4.00
CA ARG A 29 -9.58 0.32 -3.56
C ARG A 29 -10.16 1.49 -4.36
N GLY A 30 -9.72 1.68 -5.60
CA GLY A 30 -10.11 2.80 -6.46
C GLY A 30 -8.98 3.79 -6.74
N PHE A 31 -7.73 3.32 -6.67
CA PHE A 31 -6.54 4.07 -7.08
C PHE A 31 -6.72 4.55 -8.53
N GLY A 32 -6.73 5.86 -8.74
CA GLY A 32 -6.92 6.47 -10.06
C GLY A 32 -8.37 6.58 -10.57
N ASN A 33 -9.37 6.02 -9.87
CA ASN A 33 -10.76 5.94 -10.36
C ASN A 33 -11.74 6.95 -9.73
N GLY A 34 -11.25 7.85 -8.88
CA GLY A 34 -11.99 9.01 -8.42
C GLY A 34 -11.52 10.23 -9.20
N ALA A 35 -12.43 10.92 -9.89
CA ALA A 35 -12.22 12.32 -10.20
C ALA A 35 -12.03 13.06 -8.88
N ARG A 36 -10.79 13.15 -8.40
CA ARG A 36 -10.42 14.05 -7.31
C ARG A 36 -10.35 15.42 -7.97
N THR A 37 -11.50 15.97 -8.38
CA THR A 37 -11.58 17.37 -8.77
C THR A 37 -11.18 18.16 -7.53
N PRO A 38 -9.96 18.74 -7.51
CA PRO A 38 -9.61 19.61 -6.42
C PRO A 38 -10.60 20.77 -6.50
N GLY A 39 -11.31 21.07 -5.42
CA GLY A 39 -11.79 22.44 -5.26
C GLY A 39 -10.58 23.36 -5.39
N PRO A 40 -10.74 24.61 -5.86
CA PRO A 40 -9.63 25.49 -6.27
C PRO A 40 -8.51 25.68 -5.23
N ASN A 41 -8.75 25.33 -3.97
CA ASN A 41 -7.83 25.52 -2.85
C ASN A 41 -7.45 24.23 -2.08
N SER A 42 -7.76 23.02 -2.57
CA SER A 42 -7.40 21.78 -1.85
C SER A 42 -6.35 20.96 -2.59
N PRO A 43 -5.10 20.86 -2.10
CA PRO A 43 -4.16 19.89 -2.67
C PRO A 43 -4.73 18.48 -2.47
N VAL A 44 -4.85 17.75 -3.57
CA VAL A 44 -5.23 16.34 -3.58
C VAL A 44 -4.04 15.56 -3.05
N VAL A 45 -3.98 15.36 -1.73
CA VAL A 45 -2.91 14.59 -1.10
C VAL A 45 -3.32 13.12 -1.11
N GLU A 46 -2.57 12.28 -1.83
CA GLU A 46 -2.61 10.83 -1.69
C GLU A 46 -2.01 10.44 -0.34
N ARG A 47 -2.65 9.50 0.36
CA ARG A 47 -2.20 9.07 1.69
C ARG A 47 -1.70 7.64 1.62
N VAL A 48 -0.46 7.43 2.02
CA VAL A 48 0.16 6.11 2.11
C VAL A 48 0.43 5.80 3.57
N CYS A 49 0.13 4.58 3.99
CA CYS A 49 0.42 4.09 5.34
C CYS A 49 1.45 2.96 5.27
N VAL A 50 2.55 3.11 6.01
CA VAL A 50 3.57 2.07 6.20
C VAL A 50 3.40 1.48 7.60
N MET A 51 3.17 0.18 7.67
CA MET A 51 3.13 -0.56 8.94
C MET A 51 4.52 -1.15 9.18
N PHE A 52 5.17 -0.79 10.29
CA PHE A 52 6.54 -1.21 10.62
C PHE A 52 6.53 -2.04 11.90
N PHE A 53 6.91 -3.31 11.80
CA PHE A 53 7.01 -4.26 12.91
C PHE A 53 8.47 -4.55 13.33
N GLY A 54 9.45 -4.06 12.55
CA GLY A 54 10.88 -4.21 12.83
C GLY A 54 11.58 -5.39 12.16
N GLY A 55 10.91 -6.08 11.23
CA GLY A 55 11.51 -7.16 10.46
C GLY A 55 12.39 -6.67 9.29
N PRO A 56 13.23 -7.53 8.69
CA PRO A 56 14.07 -7.16 7.54
C PRO A 56 13.29 -6.57 6.36
N ASN A 57 12.10 -7.12 6.09
CA ASN A 57 11.22 -6.65 5.00
C ASN A 57 10.54 -5.30 5.32
N ASP A 58 10.44 -4.94 6.59
CA ASP A 58 9.82 -3.67 7.00
C ASP A 58 10.76 -2.50 6.71
N CYS A 59 12.08 -2.73 6.75
CA CYS A 59 13.08 -1.74 6.36
C CYS A 59 12.96 -1.39 4.87
N GLU A 60 12.82 -2.38 4.00
CA GLU A 60 12.60 -2.15 2.55
C GLU A 60 11.29 -1.40 2.29
N THR A 61 10.23 -1.75 3.04
CA THR A 61 8.93 -1.07 2.95
C THR A 61 9.04 0.38 3.43
N LEU A 62 9.80 0.64 4.49
CA LEU A 62 10.04 1.98 5.01
C LEU A 62 10.87 2.83 4.04
N GLU A 63 11.87 2.26 3.39
CA GLU A 63 12.66 2.95 2.37
C GLU A 63 11.78 3.35 1.17
N LEU A 64 10.93 2.45 0.68
CA LEU A 64 9.97 2.76 -0.37
C LEU A 64 9.02 3.88 0.05
N GLY A 65 8.49 3.83 1.28
CA GLY A 65 7.69 4.90 1.87
C GLY A 65 8.45 6.23 1.92
N GLY A 66 9.74 6.21 2.25
CA GLY A 66 10.61 7.40 2.20
C GLY A 66 10.67 8.02 0.80
N ARG A 67 10.91 7.20 -0.23
CA ARG A 67 10.94 7.66 -1.64
C ARG A 67 9.59 8.23 -2.09
N MET A 68 8.48 7.62 -1.66
CA MET A 68 7.14 8.15 -1.96
C MET A 68 6.90 9.53 -1.33
N ALA A 69 7.47 9.80 -0.15
CA ALA A 69 7.33 11.08 0.55
C ALA A 69 8.06 12.24 -0.13
N GLU A 70 8.95 11.98 -1.10
CA GLU A 70 9.61 13.02 -1.90
C GLU A 70 8.62 13.75 -2.81
N HIS A 71 7.48 13.13 -3.16
CA HIS A 71 6.46 13.76 -3.96
C HIS A 71 5.52 14.63 -3.09
N LEU A 72 5.43 15.92 -3.38
CA LEU A 72 4.62 16.90 -2.61
C LEU A 72 3.10 16.62 -2.53
N ALA A 73 2.62 15.67 -3.34
CA ALA A 73 1.21 15.27 -3.39
C ALA A 73 0.96 13.97 -2.61
N ILE A 74 1.98 13.41 -1.96
CA ILE A 74 1.91 12.18 -1.20
C ILE A 74 2.24 12.48 0.26
N LYS A 75 1.37 12.05 1.17
CA LYS A 75 1.62 12.05 2.61
C LYS A 75 1.78 10.63 3.08
N VAL A 76 2.98 10.29 3.53
CA VAL A 76 3.31 8.99 4.09
C VAL A 76 3.16 9.04 5.61
N THR A 77 2.44 8.08 6.17
CA THR A 77 2.28 7.90 7.62
C THR A 77 2.92 6.56 7.98
N VAL A 78 3.86 6.56 8.93
CA VAL A 78 4.48 5.34 9.44
C VAL A 78 3.86 5.00 10.79
N VAL A 79 3.35 3.78 10.93
CA VAL A 79 2.84 3.22 12.19
C VAL A 79 3.82 2.14 12.62
N ARG A 80 4.57 2.43 13.69
CA ARG A 80 5.47 1.46 14.31
C ARG A 80 4.74 0.68 15.40
N PHE A 81 4.72 -0.64 15.29
CA PHE A 81 4.20 -1.54 16.30
C PHE A 81 5.33 -1.90 17.27
N VAL A 82 5.06 -1.80 18.58
CA VAL A 82 6.03 -2.00 19.68
C VAL A 82 5.50 -3.04 20.64
#